data_AF-A0A915MVB1-F1
#
_entry.id   AF-A0A915MVB1-F1
#
_cell.length_a   1.000
_cell.length_b   1.000
_cell.length_c   1.000
_cell.angle_alpha   90.00
_cell.angle_beta   90.00
_cell.angle_gamma   90.00
#
_symmetry.space_group_name_H-M   'P 1'
#
loop_
_entity.id
_entity.type
_entity.pdbx_description
1 polymer ?
#
loop_
_entity_poly.entity_id
_entity_poly.type
_entity_poly.pdbx_seq_one_letter_code
_entity_poly.pdbx_strand_id
1 'polypeptide(L)'
;MVNGELLKKQIQQFKLGKDAAADYYKELFSKYSDVADAYGGVDPETVGRSQRYIMMAMNEIQALMQLPEQVKDERSWRSSLSNVKEHYSDSDVPLSNFIKTKDAWLAIMQKYAGGLSTEQKKEWEELFTKASSDMK
;
A
#
# COMPACT_ATOMS: atom_id res chain seq x y z
N MET A 1 -12.58 12.90 -8.86
CA MET A 1 -13.25 11.94 -7.97
C MET A 1 -12.72 10.59 -8.38
N VAL A 2 -12.16 9.83 -7.44
CA VAL A 2 -11.45 8.59 -7.75
C VAL A 2 -12.41 7.55 -8.35
N ASN A 3 -12.00 6.94 -9.46
CA ASN A 3 -12.69 5.83 -10.10
C ASN A 3 -12.38 4.50 -9.39
N GLY A 4 -13.01 4.28 -8.24
CA GLY A 4 -12.82 3.08 -7.42
C GLY A 4 -13.14 1.76 -8.14
N GLU A 5 -14.07 1.76 -9.11
CA GLU A 5 -14.44 0.57 -9.87
C GLU A 5 -13.34 0.13 -10.85
N LEU A 6 -12.66 1.09 -11.49
CA LEU A 6 -11.50 0.80 -12.34
C LEU A 6 -10.40 0.11 -11.54
N LEU A 7 -10.09 0.65 -10.36
CA LEU A 7 -9.05 0.13 -9.49
C LEU A 7 -9.45 -1.23 -8.88
N LYS A 8 -10.71 -1.40 -8.47
CA LYS A 8 -11.24 -2.68 -7.98
C LYS A 8 -11.10 -3.78 -9.02
N LYS A 9 -11.39 -3.51 -10.29
CA LYS A 9 -11.19 -4.47 -11.40
C LYS A 9 -9.72 -4.84 -11.58
N GLN A 10 -8.81 -3.89 -11.41
CA GLN A 10 -7.37 -4.17 -11.48
C GLN A 10 -6.91 -5.06 -10.31
N ILE A 11 -7.38 -4.78 -9.08
CA ILE A 11 -7.08 -5.59 -7.89
C ILE A 11 -7.49 -7.05 -8.08
N GLN A 12 -8.59 -7.34 -8.79
CA GLN A 12 -9.00 -8.72 -9.07
C GLN A 12 -7.96 -9.53 -9.87
N GLN A 13 -7.05 -8.84 -10.57
CA GLN A 13 -5.94 -9.46 -11.30
C GLN A 13 -4.67 -9.57 -10.45
N PHE A 14 -4.62 -8.86 -9.31
CA PHE A 14 -3.45 -8.81 -8.44
C PHE A 14 -3.27 -10.13 -7.69
N LYS A 15 -2.09 -10.73 -7.85
CA LYS A 15 -1.73 -11.97 -7.15
C LYS A 15 -0.95 -11.65 -5.89
N LEU A 16 -1.67 -11.47 -4.78
CA LEU A 16 -1.01 -11.34 -3.47
C LEU A 16 -0.35 -12.67 -3.08
N GLY A 17 0.95 -12.60 -2.80
CA GLY A 17 1.76 -13.72 -2.34
C GLY A 17 3.05 -13.23 -1.70
N LYS A 18 3.91 -14.17 -1.28
CA LYS A 18 5.19 -13.86 -0.63
C LYS A 18 6.04 -12.92 -1.47
N ASP A 19 6.12 -13.16 -2.77
CA ASP A 19 6.97 -12.36 -3.67
C ASP A 19 6.45 -10.92 -3.80
N ALA A 20 5.14 -10.74 -3.95
CA ALA A 20 4.54 -9.40 -4.01
C ALA A 20 4.74 -8.62 -2.71
N ALA A 21 4.61 -9.29 -1.56
CA ALA A 21 4.86 -8.69 -0.25
C ALA A 21 6.35 -8.33 -0.04
N ALA A 22 7.26 -9.21 -0.47
CA ALA A 22 8.70 -8.95 -0.41
C ALA A 22 9.08 -7.75 -1.28
N ASP A 23 8.61 -7.72 -2.52
CA ASP A 23 8.90 -6.66 -3.49
C ASP A 23 8.33 -5.32 -3.04
N TYR A 24 7.15 -5.32 -2.41
CA TYR A 24 6.55 -4.10 -1.88
C TYR A 24 7.46 -3.41 -0.87
N TYR A 25 7.89 -4.11 0.18
CA TYR A 25 8.78 -3.52 1.17
C TYR A 25 10.21 -3.32 0.65
N LYS A 26 10.69 -4.17 -0.25
CA LYS A 26 11.97 -3.94 -0.92
C LYS A 26 11.95 -2.62 -1.67
N GLU A 27 10.91 -2.35 -2.46
CA GLU A 27 10.76 -1.11 -3.22
C GLU A 27 10.63 0.09 -2.27
N LEU A 28 9.77 -0.02 -1.25
CA LEU A 28 9.55 1.03 -0.25
C LEU A 28 10.85 1.41 0.47
N PHE A 29 11.55 0.43 1.03
CA PHE A 29 12.73 0.65 1.85
C PHE A 29 13.96 1.04 1.02
N SER A 30 14.07 0.56 -0.22
CA SER A 30 15.14 0.98 -1.13
C SER A 30 15.01 2.45 -1.53
N LYS A 31 13.77 2.93 -1.68
CA LYS A 31 13.50 4.30 -2.11
C LYS A 31 13.45 5.29 -0.94
N TYR A 32 13.00 4.84 0.23
CA TYR A 32 12.79 5.67 1.41
C TYR A 32 13.46 5.05 2.63
N SER A 33 14.76 5.34 2.80
CA SER A 33 15.54 4.83 3.92
C SER A 33 14.98 5.24 5.28
N ASP A 34 14.37 6.43 5.37
CA ASP A 34 13.73 6.90 6.61
C ASP A 34 12.47 6.10 6.98
N VAL A 35 11.80 5.52 5.99
CA VAL A 35 10.74 4.52 6.23
C VAL A 35 11.36 3.22 6.70
N ALA A 36 12.44 2.75 6.06
CA ALA A 36 13.15 1.53 6.51
C ALA A 36 13.60 1.64 7.98
N ASP A 37 14.12 2.80 8.39
CA ASP A 37 14.52 3.11 9.76
C ASP A 37 13.33 3.05 10.73
N ALA A 38 12.18 3.60 10.34
CA ALA A 38 10.95 3.51 11.13
C ALA A 38 10.46 2.06 11.33
N TYR A 39 10.78 1.17 10.39
CA TYR A 39 10.51 -0.27 10.51
C TYR A 39 11.66 -1.05 11.19
N GLY A 40 12.67 -0.37 11.74
CA GLY A 40 13.78 -0.98 12.49
C GLY A 40 15.10 -1.09 11.73
N GLY A 41 15.31 -0.31 10.66
CA GLY A 41 16.59 -0.19 9.96
C GLY A 41 16.99 -1.44 9.17
N VAL A 42 16.03 -2.06 8.48
CA VAL A 42 16.25 -3.30 7.72
C VAL A 42 16.88 -3.04 6.34
N ASP A 43 17.82 -3.90 5.95
CA ASP A 43 18.33 -3.93 4.57
C ASP A 43 17.22 -4.40 3.61
N PRO A 44 16.82 -3.57 2.62
CA PRO A 44 15.77 -3.89 1.66
C PRO A 44 15.99 -5.22 0.91
N GLU A 45 17.24 -5.62 0.66
CA GLU A 45 17.54 -6.87 -0.06
C GLU A 45 17.26 -8.13 0.78
N THR A 46 17.17 -7.96 2.09
CA THR A 46 16.97 -9.08 3.04
C THR A 46 15.52 -9.21 3.50
N VAL A 47 14.67 -8.21 3.24
CA VAL A 47 13.30 -8.13 3.76
C VAL A 47 12.46 -9.37 3.42
N GLY A 48 12.63 -9.92 2.21
CA GLY A 48 11.90 -11.10 1.74
C GLY A 48 12.27 -12.41 2.45
N ARG A 49 13.36 -12.42 3.24
CA ARG A 49 13.80 -13.57 4.07
C ARG A 49 13.12 -13.58 5.44
N SER A 50 12.58 -12.45 5.89
CA SER A 50 11.95 -12.30 7.19
C SER A 50 10.44 -12.56 7.11
N GLN A 51 9.97 -13.62 7.76
CA GLN A 51 8.54 -13.91 7.83
C GLN A 51 7.74 -12.75 8.46
N ARG A 52 8.32 -12.05 9.44
CA ARG A 52 7.70 -10.88 10.06
C ARG A 52 7.37 -9.80 9.02
N TYR A 53 8.36 -9.40 8.22
CA TYR A 53 8.15 -8.36 7.21
C TYR A 53 7.22 -8.80 6.09
N ILE A 54 7.27 -10.07 5.69
CA ILE A 54 6.31 -10.63 4.74
C ILE A 54 4.88 -10.51 5.27
N MET A 55 4.63 -10.88 6.53
CA MET A 55 3.29 -10.80 7.13
C MET A 55 2.83 -9.34 7.26
N MET A 56 3.72 -8.44 7.68
CA MET A 56 3.41 -7.01 7.77
C MET A 56 3.04 -6.42 6.41
N ALA A 57 3.83 -6.67 5.37
CA ALA A 57 3.54 -6.22 4.01
C ALA A 57 2.21 -6.80 3.48
N MET A 58 1.95 -8.09 3.72
CA MET A 58 0.68 -8.70 3.30
C MET A 58 -0.53 -8.02 3.95
N ASN A 59 -0.48 -7.76 5.25
CA ASN A 59 -1.55 -7.09 5.97
C ASN A 59 -1.78 -5.67 5.44
N GLU A 60 -0.70 -4.91 5.25
CA GLU A 60 -0.77 -3.56 4.71
C GLU A 60 -1.33 -3.53 3.29
N ILE A 61 -0.84 -4.41 2.39
CA ILE A 61 -1.35 -4.56 1.03
C ILE A 61 -2.84 -4.93 1.03
N GLN A 62 -3.27 -5.82 1.93
CA GLN A 62 -4.69 -6.18 2.06
C GLN A 62 -5.56 -4.99 2.46
N ALA A 63 -5.12 -4.16 3.40
CA ALA A 63 -5.83 -2.95 3.76
C ALA A 63 -5.93 -1.96 2.59
N LEU A 64 -4.84 -1.78 1.84
CA LEU A 64 -4.79 -0.92 0.66
C LEU A 64 -5.75 -1.41 -0.45
N MET A 65 -5.86 -2.72 -0.66
CA MET A 65 -6.78 -3.32 -1.63
C MET A 65 -8.26 -3.03 -1.34
N GLN A 66 -8.63 -2.73 -0.09
CA GLN A 66 -10.02 -2.41 0.26
C GLN A 66 -10.42 -0.98 -0.11
N LEU A 67 -9.45 -0.05 -0.17
CA LEU A 67 -9.71 1.38 -0.31
C LEU A 67 -10.55 1.75 -1.54
N PRO A 68 -10.30 1.21 -2.74
CA PRO A 68 -11.07 1.61 -3.92
C PRO A 68 -12.56 1.30 -3.85
N GLU A 69 -12.94 0.21 -3.18
CA GLU A 69 -14.35 -0.16 -3.04
C GLU A 69 -15.10 0.80 -2.11
N GLN A 70 -14.42 1.30 -1.07
CA GLN A 70 -15.04 2.10 -0.03
C GLN A 70 -15.00 3.60 -0.30
N VAL A 71 -14.24 4.06 -1.30
CA VAL A 71 -14.01 5.50 -1.57
C VAL A 71 -15.30 6.31 -1.86
N LYS A 72 -16.40 5.64 -2.24
CA LYS A 72 -17.70 6.27 -2.52
C LYS A 72 -18.63 6.35 -1.31
N ASP A 73 -18.40 5.56 -0.27
CA ASP A 73 -19.23 5.53 0.94
C ASP A 73 -18.44 6.10 2.12
N GLU A 74 -18.84 7.28 2.60
CA GLU A 74 -18.07 8.03 3.62
C GLU A 74 -17.87 7.23 4.92
N ARG A 75 -18.87 6.45 5.35
CA ARG A 75 -18.79 5.66 6.58
C ARG A 75 -17.77 4.53 6.42
N SER A 76 -17.87 3.77 5.33
CA SER A 76 -16.97 2.65 5.05
C SER A 76 -15.56 3.14 4.73
N TRP A 77 -15.44 4.29 4.05
CA TRP A 77 -14.16 4.97 3.80
C TRP A 77 -13.41 5.26 5.10
N ARG A 78 -14.05 5.91 6.07
CA ARG A 78 -13.44 6.19 7.39
C ARG A 78 -13.04 4.92 8.13
N SER A 79 -13.86 3.86 8.03
CA SER A 79 -13.54 2.58 8.63
C SER A 79 -12.30 1.95 7.99
N SER A 80 -12.19 1.96 6.66
CA SER A 80 -11.01 1.45 5.95
C SER A 80 -9.76 2.27 6.25
N LEU A 81 -9.87 3.59 6.35
CA LEU A 81 -8.75 4.44 6.75
C LEU A 81 -8.30 4.14 8.19
N SER A 82 -9.24 3.84 9.10
CA SER A 82 -8.88 3.44 10.47
C SER A 82 -8.08 2.14 10.49
N ASN A 83 -8.49 1.13 9.70
CA ASN A 83 -7.75 -0.11 9.54
C ASN A 83 -6.34 0.12 8.96
N VAL A 84 -6.18 1.05 8.01
CA VAL A 84 -4.84 1.44 7.53
C VAL A 84 -4.01 2.06 8.64
N LYS A 85 -4.58 2.97 9.45
CA LYS A 85 -3.87 3.60 10.58
C LYS A 85 -3.42 2.58 11.63
N GLU A 86 -4.24 1.57 11.91
CA GLU A 86 -3.91 0.50 12.86
C GLU A 86 -2.61 -0.22 12.46
N HIS A 87 -2.38 -0.51 11.17
CA HIS A 87 -1.12 -1.12 10.73
C HIS A 87 0.13 -0.28 11.05
N TYR A 88 0.02 1.03 10.93
CA TYR A 88 1.11 1.96 11.25
C TYR A 88 1.30 2.04 12.77
N SER A 89 0.21 2.11 13.53
CA SER A 89 0.25 2.12 15.00
C SER A 89 0.84 0.83 15.58
N ASP A 90 0.41 -0.34 15.10
CA ASP A 90 0.89 -1.65 15.57
C ASP A 90 2.38 -1.87 15.28
N SER A 91 2.89 -1.18 14.26
CA SER A 91 4.29 -1.24 13.85
C SER A 91 5.15 -0.13 14.46
N ASP A 92 4.57 0.78 15.24
CA ASP A 92 5.20 2.01 15.76
C ASP A 92 5.80 2.90 14.64
N VAL A 93 5.13 2.93 13.48
CA VAL A 93 5.56 3.67 12.30
C VAL A 93 4.77 4.98 12.19
N PRO A 94 5.43 6.14 11.99
CA PRO A 94 4.73 7.39 11.79
C PRO A 94 3.80 7.35 10.57
N LEU A 95 2.53 7.73 10.76
CA LEU A 95 1.54 7.77 9.69
C LEU A 95 1.92 8.73 8.54
N SER A 96 2.79 9.71 8.80
CA SER A 96 3.37 10.57 7.77
C SER A 96 4.12 9.81 6.68
N ASN A 97 4.55 8.58 6.94
CA ASN A 97 5.19 7.71 5.96
C ASN A 97 4.19 7.07 4.97
N PHE A 98 2.89 7.07 5.26
CA PHE A 98 1.88 6.44 4.42
C PHE A 98 1.95 6.87 2.95
N ILE A 99 2.07 8.17 2.68
CA ILE A 99 2.05 8.65 1.29
C ILE A 99 3.22 8.14 0.45
N LYS A 100 4.32 7.73 1.09
CA LYS A 100 5.50 7.17 0.41
C LYS A 100 5.26 5.75 -0.09
N THR A 101 4.32 5.03 0.49
CA THR A 101 4.02 3.65 0.08
C THR A 101 3.31 3.56 -1.26
N LYS A 102 2.75 4.68 -1.73
CA LYS A 102 2.20 4.84 -3.08
C LYS A 102 3.16 4.33 -4.16
N ASP A 103 4.44 4.66 -4.08
CA ASP A 103 5.38 4.30 -5.16
C ASP A 103 5.65 2.79 -5.17
N ALA A 104 5.80 2.17 -4.00
CA ALA A 104 5.90 0.73 -3.85
C ALA A 104 4.62 0.02 -4.31
N TRP A 105 3.46 0.57 -3.98
CA TRP A 105 2.16 0.07 -4.44
C TRP A 105 2.05 0.05 -5.97
N LEU A 106 2.38 1.17 -6.62
CA LEU A 106 2.33 1.26 -8.08
C LEU A 106 3.29 0.26 -8.75
N ALA A 107 4.48 0.06 -8.18
CA ALA A 107 5.45 -0.91 -8.67
C ALA A 107 4.91 -2.36 -8.58
N ILE A 108 4.32 -2.74 -7.45
CA ILE A 108 3.75 -4.09 -7.32
C ILE A 108 2.50 -4.27 -8.18
N MET A 109 1.66 -3.25 -8.37
CA MET A 109 0.52 -3.33 -9.29
C MET A 109 1.00 -3.53 -10.74
N GLN A 110 2.02 -2.78 -11.16
CA GLN A 110 2.64 -2.93 -12.48
C GLN A 110 3.18 -4.34 -12.72
N LYS A 111 3.74 -4.99 -11.69
CA LYS A 111 4.35 -6.32 -11.81
C LYS A 111 3.36 -7.47 -11.61
N TYR A 112 2.45 -7.36 -10.66
CA TYR A 112 1.63 -8.46 -10.16
C TYR A 112 0.14 -8.37 -10.50
N ALA A 113 -0.34 -7.26 -11.08
CA ALA A 113 -1.74 -7.08 -11.51
C ALA A 113 -1.92 -7.10 -13.04
N GLY A 114 -0.98 -7.69 -13.80
CA GLY A 114 -1.06 -7.72 -15.26
C GLY A 114 -0.70 -6.39 -15.96
N GLY A 115 -0.16 -5.43 -15.20
CA GLY A 115 0.27 -4.12 -15.68
C GLY A 115 -0.46 -2.97 -15.01
N LEU A 116 -0.03 -1.75 -15.32
CA LEU A 116 -0.62 -0.52 -14.83
C LEU A 116 -0.77 0.47 -15.99
N SER A 117 -2.01 0.72 -16.41
CA SER A 117 -2.30 1.72 -17.42
C SER A 117 -2.09 3.14 -16.88
N THR A 118 -1.92 4.12 -17.77
CA THR A 118 -1.80 5.54 -17.39
C THR A 118 -3.01 6.01 -16.57
N GLU A 119 -4.21 5.56 -16.93
CA GLU A 119 -5.44 5.91 -16.22
C GLU A 119 -5.47 5.28 -14.82
N GLN A 120 -5.18 3.97 -14.71
CA GLN A 120 -5.12 3.29 -13.41
C GLN A 120 -4.07 3.93 -12.49
N LYS A 121 -2.90 4.29 -13.03
CA LYS A 121 -1.85 4.97 -12.27
C LYS A 121 -2.37 6.29 -11.69
N LYS A 122 -2.98 7.13 -12.52
CA LYS A 122 -3.55 8.41 -12.10
C LYS A 122 -4.59 8.23 -11.00
N GLU A 123 -5.51 7.28 -11.16
CA GLU A 123 -6.56 7.00 -10.17
C GLU A 123 -6.00 6.50 -8.84
N TRP A 124 -4.95 5.66 -8.86
CA TRP A 124 -4.22 5.27 -7.65
C TRP A 124 -3.54 6.47 -6.98
N GLU A 125 -2.87 7.33 -7.74
CA GLU A 125 -2.22 8.53 -7.21
C GLU A 125 -3.23 9.47 -6.54
N GLU A 126 -4.40 9.66 -7.15
CA GLU A 126 -5.51 10.42 -6.56
C GLU A 126 -6.05 9.75 -5.28
N LEU A 127 -6.22 8.43 -5.27
CA LEU A 127 -6.67 7.68 -4.10
C LEU A 127 -5.71 7.81 -2.92
N PHE A 128 -4.40 7.61 -3.14
CA PHE A 128 -3.39 7.74 -2.08
C PHE A 128 -3.30 9.17 -1.55
N THR A 129 -3.46 10.16 -2.43
CA THR A 129 -3.52 11.58 -2.03
C THR A 129 -4.73 11.85 -1.14
N LYS A 130 -5.91 11.37 -1.53
CA LYS A 130 -7.14 11.46 -0.73
C LYS A 130 -6.99 10.75 0.61
N ALA A 131 -6.54 9.50 0.62
CA ALA A 131 -6.33 8.73 1.83
C ALA A 131 -5.35 9.42 2.79
N SER A 132 -4.21 9.92 2.29
CA SER A 132 -3.25 10.66 3.09
C SER A 132 -3.83 11.95 3.68
N SER A 133 -4.66 12.66 2.92
CA SER A 133 -5.33 13.86 3.41
C SER A 133 -6.36 13.56 4.49
N ASP A 134 -7.20 12.54 4.26
CA ASP A 134 -8.32 12.18 5.14
C ASP A 134 -7.86 11.42 6.41
N MET A 135 -6.62 10.93 6.42
CA MET A 135 -6.01 10.28 7.58
C MET A 135 -5.34 11.24 8.55
N LYS A 136 -5.09 12.50 8.16
CA LYS A 136 -4.59 13.54 9.06
C LYS A 136 -5.63 13.94 10.10
#